data_AF-A0A9E9MH39-F1
#
_entry.id   AF-A0A9E9MH39-F1
#
_cell.length_a   1.000
_cell.length_b   1.000
_cell.length_c   1.000
_cell.angle_alpha   90.00
_cell.angle_beta   90.00
_cell.angle_gamma   90.00
#
_symmetry.space_group_name_H-M   'P 1'
#
loop_
_entity.id
_entity.type
_entity.pdbx_description
1 polymer ?
#
loop_
_entity_poly.entity_id
_entity_poly.type
_entity_poly.pdbx_seq_one_letter_code
_entity_poly.pdbx_strand_id
1 'polypeptide(L)'
;MGGGSASATLPALPAIGKNTGSIELNYVYEDLSPVKQATYELLFEDGTSKKGMLDANGYAKIDNIELGKKAKVLYGEDIRVKPEHFIDLLKNPIAEQKIRTEEDVLSARATFSDTYNAYLKDNFFDDEIEEMHTQDLTDDEAESERSYQEGDI
;
A
#
# COMPACT_ATOMS: atom_id res chain seq x y z
N MET A 1 31.27 -42.96 -71.20
CA MET A 1 30.18 -42.98 -70.20
C MET A 1 30.66 -42.13 -69.02
N GLY A 2 30.07 -40.94 -68.83
CA GLY A 2 30.55 -39.91 -67.90
C GLY A 2 30.07 -40.11 -66.46
N GLY A 3 30.95 -39.84 -65.49
CA GLY A 3 30.62 -39.84 -64.07
C GLY A 3 29.95 -38.53 -63.66
N GLY A 4 28.69 -38.63 -63.20
CA GLY A 4 27.97 -37.50 -62.63
C GLY A 4 28.21 -37.41 -61.12
N SER A 5 28.88 -36.36 -60.68
CA SER A 5 28.94 -35.98 -59.27
C SER A 5 27.61 -35.36 -58.88
N ALA A 6 26.76 -36.12 -58.19
CA ALA A 6 25.60 -35.56 -57.51
C ALA A 6 26.06 -34.97 -56.17
N SER A 7 25.95 -33.66 -56.01
CA SER A 7 26.16 -33.01 -54.71
C SER A 7 25.06 -33.45 -53.74
N ALA A 8 25.45 -34.04 -52.61
CA ALA A 8 24.52 -34.44 -51.56
C ALA A 8 23.82 -33.21 -50.97
N THR A 9 22.49 -33.18 -51.03
CA THR A 9 21.68 -32.17 -50.33
C THR A 9 21.45 -32.66 -48.90
N LEU A 10 22.15 -32.08 -47.94
CA LEU A 10 21.94 -32.37 -46.52
C LEU A 10 20.70 -31.61 -46.01
N PRO A 11 19.86 -32.24 -45.18
CA PRO A 11 18.77 -31.54 -44.52
C PRO A 11 19.32 -30.45 -43.59
N ALA A 12 18.68 -29.27 -43.62
CA ALA A 12 19.03 -28.18 -42.71
C ALA A 12 18.80 -28.60 -41.25
N LEU A 13 19.76 -28.27 -40.38
CA LEU A 13 19.61 -28.50 -38.94
C LEU A 13 18.39 -27.72 -38.40
N PRO A 14 17.62 -28.29 -37.46
CA PRO A 14 16.56 -27.55 -36.78
C PRO A 14 17.17 -26.34 -36.06
N ALA A 15 16.57 -25.17 -36.25
CA ALA A 15 16.96 -23.97 -35.51
C ALA A 15 16.70 -24.21 -34.02
N ILE A 16 17.75 -24.07 -33.20
CA ILE A 16 17.59 -23.99 -31.74
C ILE A 16 16.66 -22.80 -31.49
N GLY A 17 15.46 -23.07 -30.96
CA GLY A 17 14.47 -22.03 -30.64
C GLY A 17 15.09 -20.95 -29.77
N LYS A 18 14.60 -19.71 -29.90
CA LYS A 18 15.07 -18.59 -29.06
C LYS A 18 15.02 -19.01 -27.60
N ASN A 19 16.15 -18.94 -26.91
CA ASN A 19 16.25 -19.30 -25.52
C ASN A 19 15.67 -18.15 -24.68
N THR A 20 14.36 -18.20 -24.45
CA THR A 20 13.63 -17.17 -23.70
C THR A 20 13.11 -17.72 -22.38
N GLY A 21 13.03 -16.85 -21.38
CA GLY A 21 12.40 -17.09 -20.09
C GLY A 21 11.33 -16.04 -19.77
N SER A 22 10.96 -15.97 -18.50
CA SER A 22 9.99 -15.01 -17.97
C SER A 22 10.56 -14.22 -16.79
N ILE A 23 10.11 -12.98 -16.65
CA ILE A 23 10.29 -12.18 -15.42
C ILE A 23 8.94 -12.10 -14.73
N GLU A 24 8.92 -12.38 -13.43
CA GLU A 24 7.74 -12.23 -12.59
C GLU A 24 7.96 -11.06 -11.64
N LEU A 25 6.99 -10.15 -11.61
CA LEU A 25 6.96 -8.98 -10.73
C LEU A 25 5.92 -9.23 -9.66
N ASN A 26 6.30 -9.00 -8.42
CA ASN A 26 5.41 -9.03 -7.26
C ASN A 26 5.71 -7.79 -6.43
N TYR A 27 4.76 -6.85 -6.40
CA TYR A 27 4.92 -5.57 -5.73
C TYR A 27 3.85 -5.41 -4.65
N VAL A 28 4.31 -5.36 -3.41
CA VAL A 28 3.49 -5.27 -2.20
C VAL A 28 4.01 -4.15 -1.30
N TYR A 29 3.15 -3.61 -0.45
CA TYR A 29 3.54 -2.76 0.65
C TYR A 29 4.14 -3.58 1.81
N GLU A 30 4.61 -2.88 2.85
CA GLU A 30 5.21 -3.50 4.05
C GLU A 30 4.23 -4.41 4.80
N ASP A 31 2.93 -4.10 4.74
CA ASP A 31 1.84 -4.91 5.29
C ASP A 31 1.46 -6.12 4.41
N LEU A 32 2.25 -6.38 3.36
CA LEU A 32 2.01 -7.41 2.33
C LEU A 32 0.75 -7.19 1.49
N SER A 33 0.05 -6.06 1.64
CA SER A 33 -1.06 -5.72 0.75
C SER A 33 -0.52 -5.42 -0.65
N PRO A 34 -1.22 -5.88 -1.71
CA PRO A 34 -0.73 -5.74 -3.08
C PRO A 34 -0.78 -4.30 -3.56
N VAL A 35 0.26 -3.82 -4.25
CA VAL A 35 0.23 -2.53 -4.95
C VAL A 35 -0.56 -2.72 -6.26
N LYS A 36 -1.85 -2.44 -6.20
CA LYS A 36 -2.83 -2.81 -7.23
C LYS A 36 -2.67 -1.92 -8.44
N GLN A 37 -2.63 -2.55 -9.61
CA GLN A 37 -2.68 -1.85 -10.90
C GLN A 37 -1.60 -0.77 -11.09
N ALA A 38 -0.47 -0.87 -10.37
CA ALA A 38 0.64 0.03 -10.57
C ALA A 38 1.26 -0.18 -11.96
N THR A 39 1.67 0.91 -12.61
CA THR A 39 2.44 0.80 -13.84
C THR A 39 3.85 0.28 -13.54
N TYR A 40 4.47 -0.40 -14.50
CA TYR A 40 5.87 -0.78 -14.39
C TYR A 40 6.61 -0.54 -15.70
N GLU A 41 7.92 -0.29 -15.58
CA GLU A 41 8.86 -0.24 -16.70
C GLU A 41 10.08 -1.11 -16.40
N LEU A 42 10.31 -2.12 -17.25
CA LEU A 42 11.54 -2.90 -17.29
C LEU A 42 12.54 -2.17 -18.19
N LEU A 43 13.66 -1.73 -17.63
CA LEU A 43 14.77 -1.13 -18.36
C LEU A 43 15.91 -2.15 -18.49
N PHE A 44 16.18 -2.59 -19.72
CA PHE A 44 17.23 -3.55 -20.03
C PHE A 44 18.59 -2.86 -20.21
N GLU A 45 19.69 -3.61 -20.05
CA GLU A 45 21.05 -3.08 -20.20
C GLU A 45 21.38 -2.58 -21.63
N ASP A 46 20.65 -3.06 -22.65
CA ASP A 46 20.76 -2.61 -24.04
C ASP A 46 20.01 -1.29 -24.32
N GLY A 47 19.40 -0.70 -23.29
CA GLY A 47 18.61 0.54 -23.37
C GLY A 47 17.18 0.34 -23.87
N THR A 48 16.78 -0.89 -24.21
CA THR A 48 15.38 -1.18 -24.52
C THR A 48 14.53 -1.18 -23.24
N SER A 49 13.23 -0.91 -23.38
CA SER A 49 12.31 -1.00 -22.26
C SER A 49 11.00 -1.68 -22.60
N LYS A 50 10.35 -2.26 -21.58
CA LYS A 50 9.03 -2.87 -21.67
C LYS A 50 8.14 -2.36 -20.55
N LYS A 51 7.00 -1.78 -20.93
CA LYS A 51 6.03 -1.21 -20.01
C LYS A 51 4.82 -2.11 -19.85
N GLY A 52 4.18 -2.01 -18.70
CA GLY A 52 2.91 -2.67 -18.42
C GLY A 52 2.26 -2.15 -17.16
N MET A 53 1.28 -2.91 -16.69
CA MET A 53 0.54 -2.63 -15.46
C MET A 53 0.43 -3.95 -14.69
N LEU A 54 0.59 -3.87 -13.37
CA LEU A 54 0.34 -5.00 -12.48
C LEU A 54 -1.17 -5.31 -12.47
N ASP A 55 -1.53 -6.50 -12.04
CA ASP A 55 -2.91 -6.88 -11.81
C ASP A 55 -3.42 -6.39 -10.44
N ALA A 56 -4.62 -6.84 -10.05
CA ALA A 56 -5.22 -6.51 -8.76
C ALA A 56 -4.50 -7.12 -7.55
N ASN A 57 -3.56 -8.05 -7.78
CA ASN A 57 -2.73 -8.69 -6.76
C ASN A 57 -1.30 -8.11 -6.75
N GLY A 58 -1.04 -7.02 -7.46
CA GLY A 58 0.30 -6.45 -7.57
C GLY A 58 1.26 -7.36 -8.33
N TYR A 59 0.73 -8.21 -9.21
CA TYR A 59 1.51 -9.20 -9.97
C TYR A 59 1.57 -8.87 -11.46
N ALA A 60 2.70 -9.20 -12.09
CA ALA A 60 2.78 -9.30 -13.54
C ALA A 60 3.78 -10.38 -13.97
N LYS A 61 3.42 -11.12 -15.02
CA LYS A 61 4.32 -12.06 -15.69
C LYS A 61 4.66 -11.55 -17.07
N ILE A 62 5.96 -11.44 -17.34
CA ILE A 62 6.49 -10.97 -18.61
C ILE A 62 7.25 -12.10 -19.28
N ASP A 63 6.61 -12.75 -20.24
CA ASP A 63 7.23 -13.81 -21.04
C ASP A 63 8.10 -13.27 -22.19
N ASN A 64 8.83 -14.19 -22.81
CA ASN A 64 9.69 -13.96 -23.98
C ASN A 64 10.86 -13.00 -23.72
N ILE A 65 11.45 -13.08 -22.52
CA ILE A 65 12.68 -12.36 -22.18
C ILE A 65 13.88 -13.21 -22.56
N GLU A 66 14.83 -12.66 -23.30
CA GLU A 66 16.06 -13.37 -23.66
C GLU A 66 16.84 -13.75 -22.39
N LEU A 67 17.20 -15.03 -22.27
CA LEU A 67 17.92 -15.54 -21.10
C LEU A 67 19.27 -14.85 -20.96
N GLY A 68 19.62 -14.49 -19.73
CA GLY A 68 20.86 -13.78 -19.40
C GLY A 68 20.76 -12.26 -19.46
N LYS A 69 19.67 -11.68 -20.00
CA LYS A 69 19.44 -10.23 -19.89
C LYS A 69 19.06 -9.84 -18.47
N LYS A 70 19.70 -8.79 -17.97
CA LYS A 70 19.32 -8.12 -16.73
C LYS A 70 18.42 -6.93 -17.05
N ALA A 71 17.46 -6.68 -16.16
CA ALA A 71 16.59 -5.52 -16.22
C ALA A 71 16.52 -4.85 -14.85
N LYS A 72 16.42 -3.54 -14.84
CA LYS A 72 15.97 -2.77 -13.67
C LYS A 72 14.47 -2.57 -13.79
N VAL A 73 13.76 -2.64 -12.67
CA VAL A 73 12.31 -2.40 -12.62
C VAL A 73 12.06 -1.04 -12.00
N LEU A 74 11.26 -0.22 -12.66
CA LEU A 74 10.70 1.01 -12.12
C LEU A 74 9.20 0.78 -11.93
N TYR A 75 8.73 0.91 -10.69
CA TYR A 75 7.31 0.82 -10.38
C TYR A 75 6.71 2.23 -10.27
N GLY A 76 5.49 2.38 -10.78
CA GLY A 76 4.64 3.53 -10.55
C GLY A 76 3.80 3.37 -9.29
N GLU A 77 2.85 4.29 -9.12
CA GLU A 77 1.95 4.32 -7.97
C GLU A 77 0.74 3.40 -8.14
N ASP A 78 0.13 3.04 -7.01
CA ASP A 78 -1.17 2.37 -6.95
C ASP A 78 -2.30 3.34 -7.35
N ILE A 79 -3.42 2.79 -7.81
CA ILE A 79 -4.67 3.53 -8.05
C ILE A 79 -5.44 3.88 -6.76
N ARG A 80 -5.04 3.31 -5.61
CA ARG A 80 -5.74 3.49 -4.32
C ARG A 80 -5.73 4.96 -3.89
N VAL A 81 -6.93 5.49 -3.62
CA VAL A 81 -7.13 6.80 -2.98
C VAL A 81 -7.05 6.69 -1.45
N LYS A 82 -7.38 5.51 -0.91
CA LYS A 82 -7.29 5.17 0.52
C LYS A 82 -6.65 3.79 0.72
N PRO A 83 -5.80 3.60 1.76
CA PRO A 83 -5.30 2.28 2.16
C PRO A 83 -6.43 1.31 2.56
N GLU A 84 -6.18 -0.01 2.49
CA GLU A 84 -7.21 -1.04 2.75
C GLU A 84 -7.57 -1.24 4.24
N HIS A 85 -6.82 -0.61 5.15
CA HIS A 85 -7.07 -0.66 6.60
C HIS A 85 -7.01 0.74 7.22
N PHE A 86 -7.53 1.73 6.48
CA PHE A 86 -7.60 3.10 6.98
C PHE A 86 -8.79 3.26 7.93
N ILE A 87 -8.52 3.63 9.18
CA ILE A 87 -9.56 3.99 10.14
C ILE A 87 -10.09 5.38 9.76
N ASP A 88 -11.36 5.46 9.38
CA ASP A 88 -11.99 6.74 9.03
C ASP A 88 -12.15 7.60 10.28
N LEU A 89 -11.67 8.85 10.21
CA LEU A 89 -11.78 9.79 11.33
C LEU A 89 -13.23 9.97 11.79
N LEU A 90 -13.46 9.82 13.10
CA LEU A 90 -14.77 10.04 13.68
C LEU A 90 -15.20 11.50 13.49
N LYS A 91 -16.29 11.69 12.74
CA LYS A 91 -16.92 13.00 12.63
C LYS A 91 -17.53 13.37 13.97
N ASN A 92 -17.33 14.62 14.40
CA ASN A 92 -17.88 15.10 15.66
C ASN A 92 -19.42 14.93 15.69
N PRO A 93 -19.97 14.06 16.57
CA PRO A 93 -21.40 13.73 16.59
C PRO A 93 -22.29 14.88 17.06
N ILE A 94 -21.73 15.91 17.68
CA ILE A 94 -22.46 17.06 18.21
C ILE A 94 -22.23 18.34 17.40
N ALA A 95 -21.50 18.28 16.28
CA ALA A 95 -21.15 19.46 15.48
C ALA A 95 -22.35 20.26 14.97
N GLU A 96 -23.47 19.59 14.67
CA GLU A 96 -24.69 20.22 14.17
C GLU A 96 -25.73 20.49 15.28
N GLN A 97 -25.48 20.06 16.52
CA GLN A 97 -26.41 20.25 17.63
C GLN A 97 -26.41 21.70 18.10
N LYS A 98 -27.61 22.26 18.28
CA LYS A 98 -27.79 23.60 18.84
C LYS A 98 -27.90 23.50 20.36
N ILE A 99 -26.77 23.63 21.03
CA ILE A 99 -26.69 23.61 22.49
C ILE A 99 -27.13 24.97 23.03
N ARG A 100 -28.22 25.00 23.82
CA ARG A 100 -28.76 26.25 24.39
C ARG A 100 -28.99 26.19 25.89
N THR A 101 -29.10 24.99 26.44
CA THR A 101 -29.36 24.74 27.86
C THR A 101 -28.29 23.82 28.44
N GLU A 102 -28.18 23.80 29.77
CA GLU A 102 -27.28 22.87 30.47
C GLU A 102 -27.67 21.40 30.24
N GLU A 103 -28.97 21.12 30.08
CA GLU A 103 -29.46 19.79 29.72
C GLU A 103 -28.95 19.36 28.34
N ASP A 104 -28.96 20.27 27.36
CA ASP A 104 -28.38 20.02 26.04
C ASP A 104 -26.87 19.74 26.13
N VAL A 105 -26.14 20.44 27.00
CA VAL A 105 -24.69 20.23 27.21
C VAL A 105 -24.44 18.83 27.75
N LEU A 106 -25.18 18.41 28.77
CA LEU A 106 -25.03 17.08 29.39
C LEU A 106 -25.36 15.98 28.39
N SER A 107 -26.44 16.15 27.61
CA SER A 107 -26.82 15.20 26.55
C SER A 107 -25.77 15.14 25.44
N ALA A 108 -25.25 16.29 25.00
CA ALA A 108 -24.22 16.36 23.96
C ALA A 108 -22.92 15.68 24.43
N ARG A 109 -22.50 15.93 25.67
CA ARG A 109 -21.32 15.27 26.26
C ARG A 109 -21.48 13.76 26.33
N ALA A 110 -22.64 13.27 26.80
CA ALA A 110 -22.92 11.84 26.84
C ALA A 110 -22.87 11.23 25.43
N THR A 111 -23.53 11.87 24.46
CA THR A 111 -23.52 11.43 23.05
C THR A 111 -22.10 11.36 22.49
N PHE A 112 -21.28 12.39 22.74
CA PHE A 112 -19.89 12.41 22.30
C PHE A 112 -19.09 11.27 22.91
N SER A 113 -19.17 11.10 24.25
CA SER A 113 -18.44 10.06 24.97
C SER A 113 -18.83 8.66 24.49
N ASP A 114 -20.11 8.40 24.33
CA ASP A 114 -20.60 7.08 23.90
C ASP A 114 -20.19 6.77 22.46
N THR A 115 -20.31 7.75 21.56
CA THR A 115 -19.91 7.58 20.15
C THR A 115 -18.40 7.39 20.01
N TYR A 116 -17.61 8.15 20.76
CA TYR A 116 -16.14 8.04 20.76
C TYR A 116 -15.69 6.68 21.30
N ASN A 117 -16.26 6.23 22.42
CA ASN A 117 -15.94 4.93 22.99
C ASN A 117 -16.33 3.76 22.06
N ALA A 118 -17.46 3.86 21.37
CA ALA A 118 -17.85 2.86 20.37
C ALA A 118 -16.87 2.84 19.18
N TYR A 119 -16.49 4.02 18.68
CA TYR A 119 -15.49 4.14 17.62
C TYR A 119 -14.15 3.52 18.01
N LEU A 120 -13.67 3.74 19.23
CA LEU A 120 -12.42 3.13 19.69
C LEU A 120 -12.51 1.61 19.70
N LYS A 121 -13.57 1.05 20.29
CA LYS A 121 -13.76 -0.41 20.40
C LYS A 121 -13.95 -1.13 19.06
N ASP A 122 -14.48 -0.44 18.06
CA ASP A 122 -14.67 -1.02 16.72
C ASP A 122 -13.36 -1.03 15.91
N ASN A 123 -12.38 -0.18 16.24
CA ASN A 123 -11.20 0.04 15.41
C ASN A 123 -9.84 -0.26 16.08
N PHE A 124 -9.78 -0.36 17.40
CA PHE A 124 -8.56 -0.55 18.18
C PHE A 124 -8.71 -1.73 19.15
N PHE A 125 -7.57 -2.30 19.55
CA PHE A 125 -7.54 -3.35 20.58
C PHE A 125 -7.67 -2.76 21.98
N ASP A 126 -8.09 -3.58 22.95
CA ASP A 126 -8.33 -3.13 24.33
C ASP A 126 -7.08 -2.51 24.99
N ASP A 127 -5.89 -3.07 24.72
CA ASP A 127 -4.62 -2.56 25.24
C ASP A 127 -4.19 -1.23 24.61
N GLU A 128 -4.42 -1.05 23.31
CA GLU A 128 -4.19 0.22 22.61
C GLU A 128 -5.13 1.33 23.13
N ILE A 129 -6.39 0.99 23.41
CA ILE A 129 -7.38 1.92 23.97
C ILE A 129 -6.97 2.36 25.38
N GLU A 130 -6.49 1.43 26.20
CA GLU A 130 -5.94 1.74 27.52
C GLU A 130 -4.75 2.71 27.40
N GLU A 131 -3.82 2.46 26.48
CA GLU A 131 -2.67 3.34 26.25
C GLU A 131 -3.10 4.76 25.84
N MET A 132 -4.06 4.90 24.91
CA MET A 132 -4.60 6.19 24.51
C MET A 132 -5.20 6.98 25.69
N HIS A 133 -5.97 6.32 26.55
CA HIS A 133 -6.54 6.96 27.73
C HIS A 133 -5.47 7.37 28.76
N THR A 134 -4.39 6.58 28.89
CA THR A 134 -3.28 6.93 29.78
C THR A 134 -2.46 8.10 29.25
N GLN A 135 -2.28 8.21 27.93
CA GLN A 135 -1.51 9.28 27.32
C GLN A 135 -2.22 10.63 27.47
N ASP A 136 -3.55 10.67 27.28
CA ASP A 136 -4.38 11.85 27.55
C ASP A 136 -4.24 12.33 29.02
N LEU A 137 -4.18 11.38 29.98
CA LEU A 137 -3.97 11.70 31.40
C LEU A 137 -2.58 12.28 31.67
N THR A 138 -1.54 11.80 30.97
CA THR A 138 -0.16 12.32 31.17
C THR A 138 0.06 13.72 30.61
N ASP A 139 -0.63 14.06 29.50
CA ASP A 139 -0.57 15.40 28.93
C ASP A 139 -1.36 16.42 29.78
N ASP A 140 -2.53 16.03 30.32
CA ASP A 140 -3.32 16.85 31.24
C ASP A 140 -2.61 17.05 32.60
N GLU A 141 -1.93 16.03 33.14
CA GLU A 141 -1.11 16.18 34.35
C GLU A 141 0.06 17.14 34.10
N ALA A 142 0.74 17.04 32.95
CA ALA A 142 1.84 17.92 32.57
C ALA A 142 1.42 19.38 32.33
N GLU A 143 0.21 19.63 31.81
CA GLU A 143 -0.35 20.99 31.71
C GLU A 143 -0.77 21.55 33.08
N SER A 144 -1.31 20.71 33.96
CA SER A 144 -1.65 21.11 35.33
C SER A 144 -0.41 21.55 36.11
N GLU A 145 0.70 20.81 36.02
CA GLU A 145 1.95 21.12 36.73
C GLU A 145 2.59 22.43 36.23
N ARG A 146 2.47 22.75 34.93
CA ARG A 146 2.95 24.04 34.39
C ARG A 146 2.11 25.23 34.87
N SER A 147 0.81 25.06 35.06
CA SER A 147 -0.08 26.13 35.56
C SER A 147 0.18 26.49 37.02
N TYR A 148 0.75 25.59 37.83
CA TYR A 148 1.08 25.88 39.24
C TYR A 148 2.44 26.57 39.43
N GLN A 149 3.30 26.64 38.39
CA GLN A 149 4.60 27.30 38.49
C GLN A 149 4.63 28.76 38.00
N GLU A 150 3.62 29.23 37.26
CA GLU A 150 3.53 30.64 36.82
C GLU A 150 2.70 31.54 37.77
N GLY A 151 2.22 31.00 38.90
CA GLY A 151 1.34 31.70 39.85
C GLY A 151 2.01 32.40 41.04
N ASP A 152 3.32 32.31 41.20
CA ASP A 152 4.06 32.97 42.31
C ASP A 152 5.20 33.85 41.76
N ILE A 153 4.87 35.11 41.41
CA ILE A 153 5.78 36.28 41.48
C ILE A 153 5.02 37.53 41.91
#